data_AF-A0A4P6BLH2-F1
#
_entry.id   AF-A0A4P6BLH2-F1
#
_cell.length_a   1.000
_cell.length_b   1.000
_cell.length_c   1.000
_cell.angle_alpha   90.00
_cell.angle_beta   90.00
_cell.angle_gamma   90.00
#
_symmetry.space_group_name_H-M   'P 1'
#
loop_
_entity.id
_entity.type
_entity.pdbx_description
1 polymer ?
#
loop_
_entity_poly.entity_id
_entity_poly.type
_entity_poly.pdbx_seq_one_letter_code
_entity_poly.pdbx_strand_id
1 'polypeptide(L)'
;MSLGRCPGQDRRYWKPDDIFEEPCPHCGGLIEFWKDDVNLRCPHCRKLVTNPRFDPGCAAWCSYASKCLGEMAAVYQRQPRVIRDKLEVEARKNLFHHRELLNLALKAAGFAEKIAREEGVQPLVAIAACLFYDLGAAGEKASSTALAREIMTRVGLEPEIIDQVVKIIAARDTVLDDPAWQVVQEARRLAKTVVESQRPGRQVIAAAMDRGDIQGN
;
A
#
# COMPACT_ATOMS: atom_id res chain seq x y z
N MET A 1 2.11 32.44 10.12
CA MET A 1 1.94 30.96 10.14
C MET A 1 2.81 30.39 9.04
N SER A 2 3.92 29.73 9.38
CA SER A 2 4.73 29.03 8.37
C SER A 2 3.93 27.83 7.89
N LEU A 3 3.27 27.98 6.74
CA LEU A 3 2.79 26.86 5.93
C LEU A 3 3.91 25.83 5.83
N GLY A 4 3.60 24.55 6.09
CA GLY A 4 4.58 23.48 6.04
C GLY A 4 5.33 23.53 4.71
N ARG A 5 6.63 23.85 4.78
CA ARG A 5 7.50 23.83 3.60
C ARG A 5 7.53 22.41 3.07
N CYS A 6 7.41 22.25 1.75
CA CYS A 6 7.61 20.97 1.11
C CYS A 6 9.01 20.45 1.50
N PRO A 7 9.15 19.23 2.06
CA PRO A 7 10.45 18.70 2.45
C PRO A 7 11.46 18.71 1.29
N GLY A 8 11.00 18.54 0.05
CA GLY A 8 11.84 18.62 -1.15
C GLY A 8 12.38 20.02 -1.46
N GLN A 9 11.74 21.08 -0.97
CA GLN A 9 12.17 22.48 -1.13
C GLN A 9 13.08 22.96 0.00
N ASP A 10 13.39 22.09 0.96
CA ASP A 10 14.31 22.43 2.05
C ASP A 10 15.76 22.28 1.60
N ARG A 11 16.34 23.42 1.19
CA ARG A 11 17.72 23.53 0.67
C ARG A 11 18.79 23.02 1.64
N ARG A 12 18.48 22.83 2.92
CA ARG A 12 19.42 22.27 3.91
C ARG A 12 19.80 20.81 3.62
N TYR A 13 18.92 20.07 2.93
CA TYR A 13 19.13 18.67 2.59
C TYR A 13 19.58 18.46 1.14
N TRP A 14 19.84 19.55 0.42
CA TRP A 14 20.24 19.48 -0.98
C TRP A 14 21.73 19.15 -1.11
N LYS A 15 22.04 18.36 -2.12
CA LYS A 15 23.39 17.95 -2.51
C LYS A 15 23.79 18.72 -3.77
N PRO A 16 25.09 18.79 -4.10
CA PRO A 16 25.56 19.37 -5.36
C PRO A 16 24.86 18.79 -6.59
N ASP A 17 24.55 17.48 -6.59
CA ASP A 17 23.86 16.79 -7.69
C ASP A 17 22.36 17.12 -7.82
N ASP A 18 21.77 17.85 -6.85
CA ASP A 18 20.39 18.33 -6.94
C ASP A 18 20.25 19.58 -7.84
N ILE A 19 21.37 20.11 -8.35
CA ILE A 19 21.43 21.13 -9.40
C ILE A 19 22.21 20.54 -10.57
N PHE A 20 21.68 20.64 -11.78
CA PHE A 20 22.31 20.04 -12.96
C PHE A 20 21.97 20.83 -14.23
N GLU A 21 22.81 20.70 -15.24
CA GLU A 21 22.60 21.34 -16.53
C GLU A 21 22.17 20.33 -17.59
N GLU A 22 21.22 20.70 -18.44
CA GLU A 22 20.82 19.91 -19.60
C GLU A 22 20.68 20.82 -20.84
N PRO A 23 21.00 20.32 -22.05
CA PRO A 23 20.82 21.09 -23.27
C PRO A 23 19.33 21.28 -23.58
N CYS A 24 18.96 22.50 -23.94
CA CYS A 24 17.59 22.84 -24.35
C CYS A 24 17.17 22.00 -25.58
N PRO A 25 16.04 21.29 -25.54
CA PRO A 25 15.58 20.47 -26.67
C PRO A 25 15.18 21.30 -27.90
N HIS A 26 15.11 22.63 -27.78
CA HIS A 26 14.73 23.52 -28.87
C HIS A 26 15.87 24.30 -29.51
N CYS A 27 16.97 24.56 -28.78
CA CYS A 27 18.07 25.39 -29.28
C CYS A 27 19.47 24.90 -28.88
N GLY A 28 19.58 23.84 -28.08
CA GLY A 28 20.85 23.28 -27.61
C GLY A 28 21.58 24.09 -26.54
N GLY A 29 21.12 25.30 -26.19
CA GLY A 29 21.70 26.08 -25.10
C GLY A 29 21.51 25.42 -23.74
N LEU A 30 22.51 25.50 -22.87
CA LEU A 30 22.47 24.88 -21.54
C LEU A 30 21.43 25.55 -20.65
N ILE A 31 20.65 24.73 -19.94
CA ILE A 31 19.67 25.15 -18.95
C ILE A 31 20.06 24.53 -17.63
N GLU A 32 20.27 25.37 -16.62
CA GLU A 32 20.42 24.92 -15.23
C GLU A 32 19.04 24.59 -14.66
N PHE A 33 18.88 23.38 -14.12
CA PHE A 33 17.70 22.90 -13.43
C PHE A 33 18.02 22.67 -11.96
N TRP A 34 17.14 23.16 -11.10
CA TRP A 34 17.11 22.84 -9.69
C TRP A 34 16.13 21.68 -9.48
N LYS A 35 16.34 20.89 -8.43
CA LYS A 35 15.48 19.73 -8.11
C LYS A 35 13.99 20.04 -8.02
N ASP A 36 13.63 21.24 -7.55
CA ASP A 36 12.24 21.67 -7.40
C ASP A 36 11.68 22.42 -8.62
N ASP A 37 12.50 22.63 -9.65
CA ASP A 37 12.04 23.19 -10.92
C ASP A 37 11.22 22.15 -11.68
N VAL A 38 9.94 22.44 -11.90
CA VAL A 38 9.07 21.61 -12.76
C VAL A 38 9.24 22.02 -14.22
N ASN A 39 9.10 23.31 -14.49
CA ASN A 39 9.20 23.90 -15.81
C ASN A 39 9.96 25.22 -15.73
N LEU A 40 10.92 25.41 -16.64
CA LEU A 40 11.70 26.64 -16.77
C LEU A 40 11.54 27.23 -18.16
N ARG A 41 11.78 28.53 -18.31
CA ARG A 41 11.97 29.14 -19.63
C ARG A 41 13.45 29.12 -19.97
N CYS A 42 13.79 28.55 -21.12
CA CYS A 42 15.18 28.55 -21.60
C CYS A 42 15.72 29.99 -21.65
N PRO A 43 16.91 30.28 -21.07
CA PRO A 43 17.48 31.63 -21.09
C PRO A 43 17.84 32.08 -22.51
N HIS A 44 18.12 31.15 -23.43
CA HIS A 44 18.51 31.44 -24.80
C HIS A 44 17.34 31.65 -25.76
N CYS A 45 16.35 30.75 -25.76
CA CYS A 45 15.25 30.78 -26.73
C CYS A 45 13.87 31.06 -26.13
N ARG A 46 13.77 31.24 -24.80
CA ARG A 46 12.55 31.61 -24.04
C ARG A 46 11.39 30.63 -24.09
N LYS A 47 11.53 29.51 -24.83
CA LYS A 47 10.58 28.39 -24.85
C LYS A 47 10.58 27.70 -23.48
N LEU A 48 9.41 27.17 -23.11
CA LEU A 48 9.23 26.42 -21.88
C LEU A 48 9.86 25.04 -22.03
N VAL A 49 10.65 24.61 -21.05
CA VAL A 49 11.31 23.31 -20.99
C VAL A 49 10.99 22.66 -19.65
N THR A 50 10.53 21.41 -19.71
CA THR A 50 10.25 20.60 -18.52
C THR A 50 11.53 19.97 -18.02
N ASN A 51 11.70 19.97 -16.70
CA ASN A 51 12.83 19.33 -16.04
C ASN A 51 12.79 17.81 -16.28
N PRO A 52 13.80 17.20 -16.93
CA PRO A 52 13.79 15.78 -17.25
C PRO A 52 13.97 14.88 -16.01
N ARG A 53 14.46 15.41 -14.89
CA ARG A 53 14.64 14.69 -13.62
C ARG A 53 13.52 14.94 -12.61
N PHE A 54 12.51 15.74 -12.96
CA PHE A 54 11.40 16.00 -12.04
C PHE A 54 10.49 14.77 -11.90
N ASP A 55 10.56 14.12 -10.74
CA ASP A 55 9.69 13.01 -10.35
C ASP A 55 8.80 13.43 -9.16
N PRO A 56 7.49 13.63 -9.38
CA PRO A 56 6.57 13.97 -8.31
C PRO A 56 6.10 12.74 -7.50
N GLY A 57 6.96 11.76 -7.25
CA GLY A 57 6.65 10.60 -6.41
C GLY A 57 6.14 10.96 -5.00
N CYS A 58 6.47 12.15 -4.49
CA CYS A 58 5.91 12.67 -3.23
C CYS A 58 4.39 12.90 -3.28
N ALA A 59 3.81 13.10 -4.47
CA ALA A 59 2.38 13.31 -4.67
C ALA A 59 1.54 12.09 -4.26
N ALA A 60 2.13 10.90 -4.25
CA ALA A 60 1.49 9.67 -3.80
C ALA A 60 0.93 9.77 -2.36
N TRP A 61 1.63 10.47 -1.48
CA TRP A 61 1.31 10.56 -0.05
C TRP A 61 1.11 12.00 0.46
N CYS A 62 1.51 13.02 -0.30
CA CYS A 62 1.39 14.42 0.11
C CYS A 62 -0.07 14.91 0.11
N SER A 63 -0.52 15.46 1.24
CA SER A 63 -1.86 16.06 1.39
C SER A 63 -2.07 17.33 0.56
N TYR A 64 -0.98 18.01 0.18
CA TYR A 64 -1.01 19.21 -0.65
C TYR A 64 -0.74 18.93 -2.13
N ALA A 65 -0.66 17.65 -2.55
CA ALA A 65 -0.33 17.28 -3.92
C ALA A 65 -1.26 17.91 -4.97
N SER A 66 -2.57 18.01 -4.67
CA SER A 66 -3.54 18.65 -5.56
C SER A 66 -3.27 20.14 -5.79
N LYS A 67 -2.70 20.84 -4.81
CA LYS A 67 -2.26 22.23 -4.98
C LYS A 67 -0.99 22.37 -5.81
N CYS A 68 -0.17 21.31 -5.84
CA CYS A 68 1.10 21.29 -6.56
C CYS A 68 0.96 20.86 -8.02
N LEU A 69 0.20 19.79 -8.28
CA LEU A 69 0.09 19.15 -9.60
C LEU A 69 -1.31 19.23 -10.21
N GLY A 70 -2.27 19.87 -9.52
CA GLY A 70 -3.67 19.88 -9.96
C GLY A 70 -4.23 18.46 -10.06
N GLU A 71 -4.94 18.19 -11.16
CA GLU A 71 -5.57 16.89 -11.44
C GLU A 71 -4.57 15.75 -11.59
N MET A 72 -3.33 16.04 -12.00
CA MET A 72 -2.28 15.01 -12.12
C MET A 72 -1.93 14.37 -10.77
N ALA A 73 -2.18 15.06 -9.64
CA ALA A 73 -1.99 14.47 -8.31
C ALA A 73 -2.81 13.18 -8.12
N ALA A 74 -4.01 13.12 -8.70
CA ALA A 74 -4.88 11.96 -8.61
C ALA A 74 -4.25 10.72 -9.28
N VAL A 75 -3.48 10.90 -10.36
CA VAL A 75 -2.78 9.81 -11.06
C VAL A 75 -1.80 9.12 -10.11
N TYR A 76 -1.05 9.88 -9.32
CA TYR A 76 -0.10 9.34 -8.33
C TYR A 76 -0.80 8.73 -7.12
N GLN A 77 -1.87 9.37 -6.63
CA GLN A 77 -2.58 8.91 -5.43
C GLN A 77 -3.45 7.67 -5.65
N ARG A 78 -3.89 7.43 -6.90
CA ARG A 78 -4.69 6.27 -7.32
C ARG A 78 -3.84 5.08 -7.78
N GLN A 79 -2.51 5.20 -7.77
CA GLN A 79 -1.66 4.06 -8.11
C GLN A 79 -1.96 2.86 -7.19
N PRO A 80 -2.07 1.62 -7.72
CA PRO A 80 -2.42 0.45 -6.91
C PRO A 80 -1.52 0.23 -5.70
N ARG A 81 -0.21 0.53 -5.82
CA ARG A 81 0.75 0.44 -4.72
C ARG A 81 0.42 1.41 -3.57
N VAL A 82 0.05 2.64 -3.90
CA VAL A 82 -0.32 3.67 -2.93
C VAL A 82 -1.63 3.34 -2.24
N ILE A 83 -2.60 2.82 -2.98
CA ILE A 83 -3.88 2.35 -2.43
C ILE A 83 -3.63 1.20 -1.46
N ARG A 84 -2.81 0.21 -1.83
CA ARG A 84 -2.41 -0.89 -0.93
C ARG A 84 -1.81 -0.36 0.36
N ASP A 85 -0.84 0.56 0.29
CA ASP A 85 -0.18 1.11 1.47
C ASP A 85 -1.17 1.86 2.38
N LYS A 86 -2.11 2.61 1.80
CA LYS A 86 -3.19 3.27 2.55
C LYS A 86 -4.10 2.25 3.24
N LEU A 87 -4.47 1.15 2.58
CA LEU A 87 -5.28 0.09 3.16
C LEU A 87 -4.56 -0.57 4.36
N GLU A 88 -3.27 -0.85 4.25
CA GLU A 88 -2.48 -1.39 5.36
C GLU A 88 -2.40 -0.42 6.55
N VAL A 89 -2.22 0.87 6.29
CA VAL A 89 -2.22 1.91 7.34
C VAL A 89 -3.56 1.93 8.07
N GLU A 90 -4.67 1.87 7.34
CA GLU A 90 -6.00 1.84 7.94
C GLU A 90 -6.26 0.54 8.72
N ALA A 91 -5.79 -0.61 8.22
CA ALA A 91 -5.85 -1.88 8.96
C ALA A 91 -5.07 -1.79 10.29
N ARG A 92 -3.85 -1.22 10.27
CA ARG A 92 -3.03 -1.01 11.48
C ARG A 92 -3.70 -0.10 12.50
N LYS A 93 -4.37 0.97 12.06
CA LYS A 93 -5.11 1.88 12.95
C LYS A 93 -6.28 1.18 13.63
N ASN A 94 -7.09 0.45 12.86
CA ASN A 94 -8.31 -0.19 13.38
C ASN A 94 -8.04 -1.46 14.19
N LEU A 95 -6.94 -2.18 13.91
CA LEU A 95 -6.54 -3.39 14.63
C LEU A 95 -5.39 -3.15 15.62
N PHE A 96 -5.13 -1.89 15.99
CA PHE A 96 -4.01 -1.52 16.85
C PHE A 96 -3.98 -2.30 18.18
N HIS A 97 -5.15 -2.48 18.80
CA HIS A 97 -5.30 -3.24 20.05
C HIS A 97 -5.35 -4.76 19.85
N HIS A 98 -5.49 -5.24 18.61
CA HIS A 98 -5.65 -6.66 18.26
C HIS A 98 -4.44 -7.16 17.47
N ARG A 99 -3.27 -7.21 18.11
CA ARG A 99 -1.98 -7.52 17.45
C ARG A 99 -1.96 -8.85 16.71
N GLU A 100 -2.63 -9.88 17.24
CA GLU A 100 -2.69 -11.20 16.58
C GLU A 100 -3.53 -11.16 15.29
N LEU A 101 -4.68 -10.49 15.33
CA LEU A 101 -5.54 -10.29 14.14
C LEU A 101 -4.83 -9.45 13.09
N LEU A 102 -4.15 -8.37 13.50
CA LEU A 102 -3.37 -7.53 12.60
C LEU A 102 -2.25 -8.33 11.91
N ASN A 103 -1.52 -9.15 12.66
CA ASN A 103 -0.46 -9.99 12.09
C ASN A 103 -1.02 -11.01 11.09
N LEU A 104 -2.16 -11.64 11.41
CA LEU A 104 -2.83 -12.56 10.50
C LEU A 104 -3.30 -11.83 9.23
N ALA A 105 -3.95 -10.69 9.36
CA ALA A 105 -4.48 -9.90 8.25
C ALA A 105 -3.38 -9.44 7.29
N LEU A 106 -2.26 -8.92 7.81
CA LEU A 106 -1.12 -8.48 6.98
C LEU A 106 -0.46 -9.66 6.24
N LYS A 107 -0.30 -10.81 6.90
CA LYS A 107 0.23 -12.02 6.25
C LYS A 107 -0.72 -12.55 5.18
N ALA A 108 -2.01 -12.62 5.49
CA ALA A 108 -3.03 -13.04 4.54
C ALA A 108 -3.06 -12.12 3.31
N ALA A 109 -2.99 -10.81 3.49
CA ALA A 109 -2.89 -9.86 2.39
C ALA A 109 -1.67 -10.10 1.50
N GLY A 110 -0.50 -10.39 2.10
CA GLY A 110 0.71 -10.72 1.35
C GLY A 110 0.62 -12.02 0.54
N PHE A 111 -0.06 -13.05 1.05
CA PHE A 111 -0.35 -14.27 0.29
C PHE A 111 -1.39 -14.02 -0.80
N ALA A 112 -2.45 -13.29 -0.49
CA ALA A 112 -3.52 -12.95 -1.42
C ALA A 112 -2.98 -12.17 -2.64
N GLU A 113 -2.03 -11.26 -2.45
CA GLU A 113 -1.39 -10.55 -3.56
C GLU A 113 -0.69 -11.50 -4.53
N LYS A 114 0.02 -12.51 -4.01
CA LYS A 114 0.76 -13.49 -4.83
C LYS A 114 -0.19 -14.40 -5.59
N ILE A 115 -1.15 -15.00 -4.89
CA ILE A 115 -2.13 -15.92 -5.46
C ILE A 115 -2.99 -15.19 -6.50
N ALA A 116 -3.50 -13.99 -6.18
CA ALA A 116 -4.30 -13.22 -7.12
C ALA A 116 -3.53 -12.91 -8.43
N ARG A 117 -2.22 -12.63 -8.33
CA ARG A 117 -1.38 -12.37 -9.51
C ARG A 117 -1.18 -13.62 -10.37
N GLU A 118 -1.05 -14.79 -9.75
CA GLU A 118 -0.89 -16.07 -10.43
C GLU A 118 -2.20 -16.54 -11.09
N GLU A 119 -3.34 -16.33 -10.42
CA GLU A 119 -4.66 -16.73 -10.90
C GLU A 119 -5.35 -15.68 -11.80
N GLY A 120 -4.71 -14.52 -12.02
CA GLY A 120 -5.27 -13.44 -12.84
C GLY A 120 -6.46 -12.71 -12.21
N VAL A 121 -6.64 -12.84 -10.89
CA VAL A 121 -7.68 -12.15 -10.11
C VAL A 121 -7.21 -10.75 -9.76
N GLN A 122 -8.14 -9.78 -9.70
CA GLN A 122 -7.83 -8.41 -9.32
C GLN A 122 -7.23 -8.34 -7.89
N PRO A 123 -5.93 -8.01 -7.72
CA PRO A 123 -5.25 -8.17 -6.43
C PRO A 123 -5.79 -7.25 -5.33
N LEU A 124 -6.26 -6.04 -5.69
CA LEU A 124 -6.78 -5.08 -4.72
C LEU A 124 -8.02 -5.60 -3.97
N VAL A 125 -8.88 -6.37 -4.65
CA VAL A 125 -10.07 -6.99 -4.03
C VAL A 125 -9.62 -8.00 -2.97
N ALA A 126 -8.72 -8.91 -3.32
CA ALA A 126 -8.26 -9.96 -2.41
C ALA A 126 -7.48 -9.38 -1.22
N ILE A 127 -6.61 -8.39 -1.46
CA ILE A 127 -5.85 -7.69 -0.41
C ILE A 127 -6.79 -6.98 0.56
N ALA A 128 -7.73 -6.16 0.06
CA ALA A 128 -8.66 -5.41 0.90
C ALA A 128 -9.56 -6.35 1.72
N ALA A 129 -10.06 -7.42 1.09
CA ALA A 129 -10.85 -8.43 1.77
C ALA A 129 -10.06 -9.12 2.89
N CYS A 130 -8.80 -9.50 2.67
CA CYS A 130 -7.95 -10.10 3.72
C CYS A 130 -7.66 -9.13 4.87
N LEU A 131 -7.35 -7.86 4.57
CA LEU A 131 -7.04 -6.84 5.58
C LEU A 131 -8.22 -6.53 6.49
N PHE A 132 -9.43 -6.53 5.92
CA PHE A 132 -10.64 -6.10 6.62
C PHE A 132 -11.57 -7.24 7.04
N TYR A 133 -11.21 -8.49 6.77
CA TYR A 133 -12.00 -9.68 7.11
C TYR A 133 -12.37 -9.76 8.59
N ASP A 134 -11.41 -9.41 9.46
CA ASP A 134 -11.54 -9.50 10.92
C ASP A 134 -11.89 -8.16 11.58
N LEU A 135 -12.19 -7.11 10.79
CA LEU A 135 -12.77 -5.90 11.35
C LEU A 135 -14.07 -6.25 12.09
N GLY A 136 -14.31 -5.64 13.24
CA GLY A 136 -15.50 -5.94 14.03
C GLY A 136 -15.55 -7.37 14.60
N ALA A 137 -14.44 -8.12 14.65
CA ALA A 137 -14.38 -9.42 15.34
C ALA A 137 -14.73 -9.34 16.85
N ALA A 138 -14.78 -8.12 17.43
CA ALA A 138 -15.27 -7.85 18.79
C ALA A 138 -16.74 -7.36 18.85
N GLY A 139 -17.51 -7.39 17.75
CA GLY A 139 -18.89 -6.86 17.68
C GLY A 139 -19.77 -7.48 16.58
N GLU A 140 -20.92 -6.87 16.28
CA GLU A 140 -21.92 -7.39 15.33
C GLU A 140 -21.41 -7.42 13.86
N LYS A 141 -21.78 -8.47 13.11
CA LYS A 141 -21.37 -8.66 11.70
C LYS A 141 -21.73 -7.49 10.79
N ALA A 142 -22.90 -6.88 10.98
CA ALA A 142 -23.34 -5.71 10.23
C ALA A 142 -22.44 -4.48 10.46
N SER A 143 -21.83 -4.38 11.65
CA SER A 143 -20.88 -3.32 11.99
C SER A 143 -19.53 -3.50 11.25
N SER A 144 -19.09 -4.75 11.05
CA SER A 144 -17.81 -5.05 10.37
C SER A 144 -17.77 -4.63 8.90
N THR A 145 -18.82 -4.94 8.14
CA THR A 145 -18.91 -4.61 6.71
C THR A 145 -19.17 -3.13 6.47
N ALA A 146 -19.94 -2.48 7.34
CA ALA A 146 -20.16 -1.04 7.32
C ALA A 146 -18.84 -0.27 7.53
N LEU A 147 -18.05 -0.67 8.54
CA LEU A 147 -16.75 -0.05 8.80
C LEU A 147 -15.76 -0.27 7.66
N ALA A 148 -15.69 -1.49 7.11
CA ALA A 148 -14.83 -1.79 5.96
C ALA A 148 -15.19 -0.91 4.74
N ARG A 149 -16.50 -0.75 4.46
CA ARG A 149 -17.00 0.12 3.40
C ARG A 149 -16.60 1.58 3.62
N GLU A 150 -16.79 2.11 4.83
CA GLU A 150 -16.41 3.49 5.17
C GLU A 150 -14.91 3.74 4.93
N ILE A 151 -14.06 2.82 5.41
CA ILE A 151 -12.61 2.92 5.25
C ILE A 151 -12.22 2.91 3.77
N MET A 152 -12.76 2.00 2.97
CA MET A 152 -12.41 1.89 1.55
C MET A 152 -12.87 3.09 0.74
N THR A 153 -14.05 3.64 1.02
CA THR A 153 -14.54 4.89 0.40
C THR A 153 -13.61 6.05 0.71
N ARG A 154 -13.14 6.16 1.97
CA ARG A 154 -12.19 7.21 2.38
C ARG A 154 -10.82 7.06 1.72
N VAL A 155 -10.34 5.82 1.53
CA VAL A 155 -9.09 5.54 0.82
C VAL A 155 -9.19 5.88 -0.68
N GLY A 156 -10.41 5.85 -1.24
CA GLY A 156 -10.70 6.19 -2.63
C GLY A 156 -10.70 4.98 -3.56
N LEU A 157 -11.14 3.81 -3.06
CA LEU A 157 -11.41 2.65 -3.93
C LEU A 157 -12.65 2.89 -4.79
N GLU A 158 -12.67 2.27 -5.96
CA GLU A 158 -13.83 2.31 -6.86
C GLU A 158 -15.03 1.56 -6.22
N PRO A 159 -16.28 2.05 -6.40
CA PRO A 159 -17.47 1.43 -5.81
C PRO A 159 -17.62 -0.06 -6.13
N GLU A 160 -17.24 -0.46 -7.34
CA GLU A 160 -17.31 -1.85 -7.82
C GLU A 160 -16.39 -2.76 -7.00
N ILE A 161 -15.17 -2.31 -6.69
CA ILE A 161 -14.22 -3.02 -5.84
C ILE A 161 -14.76 -3.09 -4.41
N ILE A 162 -15.30 -1.98 -3.89
CA ILE A 162 -15.86 -1.91 -2.53
C ILE A 162 -17.00 -2.91 -2.37
N ASP A 163 -17.92 -2.96 -3.32
CA ASP A 163 -19.07 -3.86 -3.27
C ASP A 163 -18.65 -5.34 -3.33
N GLN A 164 -17.68 -5.67 -4.18
CA GLN A 164 -17.12 -7.02 -4.22
C GLN A 164 -16.45 -7.40 -2.90
N VAL A 165 -15.62 -6.52 -2.33
CA VAL A 165 -14.95 -6.77 -1.04
C VAL A 165 -15.98 -6.95 0.08
N VAL A 166 -17.00 -6.10 0.14
CA VAL A 166 -18.07 -6.20 1.14
C VAL A 166 -18.83 -7.52 1.00
N LYS A 167 -19.10 -7.97 -0.24
CA LYS A 167 -19.73 -9.27 -0.51
C LYS A 167 -18.88 -10.44 0.02
N ILE A 168 -17.57 -10.41 -0.23
CA ILE A 168 -16.63 -11.44 0.24
C ILE A 168 -16.56 -11.47 1.78
N ILE A 169 -16.42 -10.30 2.42
CA ILE A 169 -16.37 -10.18 3.89
C ILE A 169 -17.70 -10.62 4.52
N ALA A 170 -18.83 -10.28 3.91
CA ALA A 170 -20.16 -10.65 4.40
C ALA A 170 -20.38 -12.17 4.33
N ALA A 171 -19.95 -12.82 3.25
CA ALA A 171 -20.09 -14.25 3.06
C ALA A 171 -19.28 -15.07 4.09
N ARG A 172 -18.08 -14.58 4.47
CA ARG A 172 -17.13 -15.31 5.33
C ARG A 172 -16.95 -16.75 4.82
N ASP A 173 -17.35 -17.74 5.62
CA ASP A 173 -17.22 -19.17 5.32
C ASP A 173 -18.30 -19.70 4.37
N THR A 174 -19.25 -18.85 3.95
CA THR A 174 -20.26 -19.21 2.96
C THR A 174 -19.62 -19.24 1.58
N VAL A 175 -19.72 -20.38 0.90
CA VAL A 175 -19.13 -20.56 -0.44
C VAL A 175 -19.74 -19.57 -1.42
N LEU A 176 -18.88 -18.77 -2.03
CA LEU A 176 -19.21 -17.85 -3.12
C LEU A 176 -18.58 -18.37 -4.41
N ASP A 177 -19.34 -18.32 -5.50
CA ASP A 177 -18.81 -18.48 -6.85
C ASP A 177 -18.13 -17.18 -7.30
N ASP A 178 -17.03 -16.85 -6.62
CA ASP A 178 -16.19 -15.68 -6.89
C ASP A 178 -14.72 -16.11 -6.75
N PRO A 179 -13.90 -16.00 -7.81
CA PRO A 179 -12.47 -16.32 -7.76
C PRO A 179 -11.74 -15.56 -6.65
N ALA A 180 -12.10 -14.30 -6.39
CA ALA A 180 -11.48 -13.52 -5.32
C ALA A 180 -11.83 -14.05 -3.92
N TRP A 181 -13.00 -14.68 -3.74
CA TRP A 181 -13.33 -15.35 -2.48
C TRP A 181 -12.42 -16.57 -2.25
N GLN A 182 -12.15 -17.37 -3.28
CA GLN A 182 -11.26 -18.53 -3.18
C GLN A 182 -9.83 -18.11 -2.81
N VAL A 183 -9.30 -17.08 -3.47
CA VAL A 183 -7.99 -16.48 -3.16
C VAL A 183 -7.93 -16.04 -1.69
N VAL A 184 -8.96 -15.35 -1.20
CA VAL A 184 -9.00 -14.85 0.19
C VAL A 184 -8.99 -16.00 1.19
N GLN A 185 -9.75 -17.06 0.93
CA GLN A 185 -9.78 -18.22 1.82
C GLN A 185 -8.45 -18.97 1.85
N GLU A 186 -7.85 -19.19 0.68
CA GLU A 186 -6.56 -19.85 0.59
C GLU A 186 -5.46 -19.03 1.26
N ALA A 187 -5.40 -17.72 0.99
CA ALA A 187 -4.44 -16.81 1.59
C ALA A 187 -4.56 -16.78 3.12
N ARG A 188 -5.78 -16.78 3.66
CA ARG A 188 -6.03 -16.84 5.11
C ARG A 188 -5.65 -18.20 5.70
N ARG A 189 -5.89 -19.30 5.00
CA ARG A 189 -5.47 -20.65 5.42
C ARG A 189 -3.95 -20.72 5.55
N LEU A 190 -3.21 -20.29 4.53
CA LEU A 190 -1.74 -20.24 4.54
C LEU A 190 -1.22 -19.33 5.65
N ALA A 191 -1.83 -18.15 5.82
CA ALA A 191 -1.44 -17.21 6.87
C ALA A 191 -1.60 -17.81 8.27
N LYS A 192 -2.70 -18.53 8.54
CA LYS A 192 -2.92 -19.23 9.83
C LYS A 192 -1.82 -20.25 10.09
N THR A 193 -1.51 -21.10 9.11
CA THR A 193 -0.43 -22.10 9.24
C THR A 193 0.91 -21.47 9.58
N VAL A 194 1.27 -20.36 8.92
CA VAL A 194 2.53 -19.64 9.17
C VAL A 194 2.53 -18.89 10.51
N VAL A 195 1.39 -18.36 10.96
CA VAL A 195 1.26 -17.74 12.28
C VAL A 195 1.39 -18.79 13.38
N GLU A 196 0.76 -19.95 13.21
CA GLU A 196 0.82 -21.07 14.16
C GLU A 196 2.22 -21.66 14.28
N SER A 197 2.97 -21.79 13.17
CA SER A 197 4.34 -22.30 13.19
C SER A 197 5.33 -21.35 13.87
N GLN A 198 5.02 -20.05 13.92
CA GLN A 198 5.86 -19.01 14.53
C GLN A 198 5.48 -18.70 15.99
N ARG A 199 4.50 -19.40 16.57
CA ARG A 199 4.16 -19.23 17.98
C ARG A 199 5.31 -19.75 18.86
N PRO A 200 5.76 -18.98 19.87
CA PRO A 200 6.96 -19.28 20.67
C PRO A 200 6.90 -20.63 21.41
N GLY A 201 5.72 -21.25 21.56
CA GLY A 201 5.57 -22.58 22.16
C GLY A 201 5.90 -23.78 21.25
N ARG A 202 5.91 -23.62 19.92
CA ARG A 202 6.15 -24.75 18.98
C ARG A 202 7.59 -24.83 18.47
N GLN A 203 8.29 -23.69 18.43
CA GLN A 203 9.72 -23.62 18.09
C GLN A 203 10.61 -24.32 19.11
N VAL A 204 10.18 -24.39 20.39
CA VAL A 204 10.93 -25.10 21.45
C VAL A 204 10.87 -26.61 21.27
N ILE A 205 9.79 -27.15 20.71
CA ILE A 205 9.60 -28.61 20.51
C ILE A 205 10.41 -29.09 19.29
N ALA A 206 10.43 -28.31 18.21
CA ALA A 206 11.23 -28.62 17.03
C ALA A 206 12.75 -28.56 17.32
N ALA A 207 13.18 -27.62 18.16
CA ALA A 207 14.58 -27.53 18.61
C ALA A 207 14.95 -28.60 19.66
N ALA A 208 13.98 -29.17 20.39
CA ALA A 208 14.20 -30.25 21.34
C ALA A 208 14.27 -31.63 20.67
N MET A 209 13.59 -31.84 19.54
CA MET A 209 13.65 -33.10 18.78
C MET A 209 14.92 -33.24 17.93
N ASP A 210 15.64 -32.14 17.68
CA ASP A 210 16.94 -32.12 16.98
C ASP A 210 18.14 -32.32 17.92
N ARG A 211 17.88 -32.39 19.24
CA ARG A 211 18.84 -32.83 20.25
C ARG A 211 18.45 -34.23 20.70
N GLY A 212 18.83 -35.21 19.89
CA GLY A 212 18.70 -36.62 20.25
C GLY A 212 19.53 -36.93 21.49
N ASP A 213 18.87 -36.99 22.65
CA ASP A 213 19.32 -37.74 23.82
C ASP A 213 18.24 -38.77 24.18
N ILE A 214 18.21 -39.85 23.39
CA ILE A 214 17.77 -41.15 23.89
C ILE A 214 19.07 -41.94 24.15
N GLN A 215 19.64 -41.78 25.35
CA GLN A 215 20.46 -42.84 25.93
C GLN A 215 19.58 -43.59 26.92
N GLY A 216 19.32 -44.85 26.57
CA GLY A 216 18.56 -45.76 27.39
C GLY A 216 19.30 -46.16 28.67
N ASN A 217 18.52 -46.63 29.62
CA ASN A 217 18.96 -47.51 30.69
C ASN A 217 17.87 -48.58 30.88
#